data_AF-A0A6N7EM27-F1
#
_entry.id   AF-A0A6N7EM27-F1
#
_cell.length_a   1.000
_cell.length_b   1.000
_cell.length_c   1.000
_cell.angle_alpha   90.00
_cell.angle_beta   90.00
_cell.angle_gamma   90.00
#
_symmetry.space_group_name_H-M   'P 1'
#
loop_
_entity.id
_entity.type
_entity.pdbx_description
1 polymer ?
#
loop_
_entity_poly.entity_id
_entity_poly.type
_entity_poly.pdbx_seq_one_letter_code
_entity_poly.pdbx_strand_id
1 'polypeptide(L)'
;MARAVELAETGPLAGGNPRVGCVLLDSDGRVLAVGRHRGAGTVHAEADALARVPPESRGALVGGTAVVTLEPCHHTGRTPPCSHALHAAGLARVVHAVADPDPRAA
;
A
#
# COMPACT_ATOMS: atom_id res chain seq x y z
N MET A 1 10.55 3.25 5.19
CA MET A 1 10.55 1.80 4.91
C MET A 1 10.42 0.96 6.17
N ALA A 2 11.27 1.13 7.19
CA ALA A 2 11.21 0.33 8.44
C ALA A 2 9.79 0.18 9.03
N ARG A 3 9.05 1.28 9.17
CA ARG A 3 7.66 1.23 9.63
C ARG A 3 6.73 0.35 8.79
N ALA A 4 6.91 0.33 7.46
CA ALA A 4 6.12 -0.52 6.57
C ALA A 4 6.45 -2.01 6.79
N VAL A 5 7.72 -2.34 7.06
CA VAL A 5 8.15 -3.70 7.40
C VAL A 5 7.55 -4.16 8.72
N GLU A 6 7.61 -3.33 9.77
CA GLU A 6 6.97 -3.63 11.07
C GLU A 6 5.47 -3.94 10.91
N LEU A 7 4.76 -3.19 10.07
CA LEU A 7 3.35 -3.42 9.79
C LEU A 7 3.12 -4.74 9.05
N ALA A 8 3.95 -5.04 8.05
CA ALA A 8 3.90 -6.29 7.29
C ALA A 8 4.09 -7.50 8.22
N GLU A 9 5.00 -7.41 9.19
CA GLU A 9 5.30 -8.50 10.12
C GLU A 9 4.10 -8.93 10.98
N THR A 10 3.15 -8.02 11.21
CA THR A 10 1.89 -8.31 11.94
C THR A 10 0.80 -8.98 11.08
N GLY A 11 1.06 -9.20 9.79
CA GLY A 11 0.21 -10.01 8.91
C GLY A 11 0.40 -11.52 9.17
N PRO A 12 -0.59 -12.35 8.82
CA PRO A 12 -0.49 -13.80 9.01
C PRO A 12 0.66 -14.40 8.18
N LEU A 13 1.38 -15.35 8.76
CA LEU A 13 2.49 -16.08 8.12
C LEU A 13 2.02 -17.14 7.12
N ALA A 14 0.83 -17.71 7.33
CA ALA A 14 0.25 -18.77 6.51
C ALA A 14 -0.92 -18.23 5.67
N GLY A 15 -1.22 -18.91 4.56
CA GLY A 15 -2.33 -18.54 3.66
C GLY A 15 -1.94 -18.12 2.25
N GLY A 16 -0.65 -18.25 1.87
CA GLY A 16 -0.18 -18.15 0.49
C GLY A 16 0.08 -16.74 -0.05
N ASN A 17 -0.49 -15.71 0.57
CA ASN A 17 -0.25 -14.32 0.18
C ASN A 17 0.97 -13.71 0.91
N PRO A 18 1.71 -12.81 0.25
CA PRO A 18 2.82 -12.12 0.89
C PRO A 18 2.35 -11.19 2.01
N ARG A 19 3.19 -11.02 3.03
CA ARG A 19 3.00 -10.00 4.05
C ARG A 19 3.43 -8.65 3.50
N VAL A 20 2.49 -7.71 3.42
CA VAL A 20 2.73 -6.37 2.86
C VAL A 20 2.30 -5.31 3.86
N GLY A 21 3.12 -4.27 4.00
CA GLY A 21 2.80 -3.06 4.75
C GLY A 21 2.93 -1.83 3.86
N CYS A 22 2.10 -0.82 4.12
CA CYS A 22 2.07 0.44 3.39
C CYS A 22 1.98 1.61 4.37
N VAL A 23 2.75 2.67 4.10
CA VAL A 23 2.69 3.96 4.79
C VAL A 23 2.43 5.04 3.76
N LEU A 24 1.40 5.84 3.98
CA LEU A 24 1.07 7.00 3.15
C LEU A 24 1.61 8.25 3.81
N LEU A 25 2.39 9.02 3.05
CA LEU A 25 2.99 10.27 3.47
C LEU A 25 2.42 11.43 2.67
N ASP A 26 2.22 12.58 3.31
CA ASP A 26 1.98 13.84 2.60
C ASP A 26 3.26 14.33 1.88
N SER A 27 3.16 15.46 1.17
CA SER A 27 4.30 16.06 0.46
C SER A 27 5.45 16.51 1.36
N ASP A 28 5.17 16.74 2.65
CA ASP A 28 6.17 17.11 3.66
C ASP A 28 6.77 15.89 4.37
N GLY A 29 6.34 14.68 4.02
CA GLY A 29 6.80 13.43 4.60
C GLY A 29 6.11 13.03 5.92
N ARG A 30 5.01 13.69 6.31
CA ARG A 30 4.24 13.31 7.50
C ARG A 30 3.34 12.13 7.20
N VAL A 31 3.21 11.22 8.16
CA VAL A 31 2.35 10.04 8.02
C VAL A 31 0.88 10.45 8.06
N LEU A 32 0.15 10.15 6.98
CA LEU A 32 -1.29 10.33 6.88
C LEU A 32 -2.04 9.09 7.36
N ALA A 33 -1.58 7.92 6.94
CA ALA A 33 -2.17 6.64 7.32
C ALA A 33 -1.19 5.49 7.11
N VAL A 34 -1.52 4.36 7.71
CA VAL A 34 -0.80 3.10 7.55
C VAL A 34 -1.77 1.97 7.26
N GLY A 35 -1.32 0.97 6.51
CA GLY A 35 -2.09 -0.21 6.18
C GLY A 35 -1.23 -1.46 6.13
N ARG A 36 -1.89 -2.61 6.22
CA ARG A 36 -1.24 -3.92 6.06
C ARG A 36 -2.20 -4.92 5.45
N HIS A 37 -1.64 -5.90 4.75
CA HIS A 37 -2.41 -7.09 4.36
C HIS A 37 -2.71 -7.94 5.60
N ARG A 38 -3.97 -8.30 5.82
CA ARG A 38 -4.43 -9.08 6.99
C ARG A 38 -4.69 -10.56 6.66
N GLY A 39 -4.19 -11.03 5.52
CA GLY A 39 -4.34 -12.41 5.05
C GLY A 39 -5.29 -12.55 3.88
N ALA A 40 -5.30 -13.75 3.30
CA ALA A 40 -6.05 -14.07 2.09
C ALA A 40 -7.52 -13.64 2.18
N GLY A 41 -8.00 -12.96 1.14
CA GLY A 41 -9.36 -12.42 1.07
C GLY A 41 -9.55 -11.03 1.70
N THR A 42 -8.57 -10.52 2.44
CA THR A 42 -8.56 -9.12 2.89
C THR A 42 -7.95 -8.21 1.83
N VAL A 43 -8.26 -6.91 1.90
CA VAL A 43 -7.68 -5.91 0.99
C VAL A 43 -6.15 -5.86 1.12
N HIS A 44 -5.49 -5.39 0.07
CA HIS A 44 -4.04 -5.17 0.08
C HIS A 44 -3.66 -4.01 1.01
N ALA A 45 -2.38 -3.91 1.36
CA ALA A 45 -1.89 -2.94 2.33
C ALA A 45 -2.14 -1.49 1.88
N GLU A 46 -2.04 -1.23 0.58
CA GLU A 46 -2.22 0.07 -0.05
C GLU A 46 -3.68 0.52 0.04
N ALA A 47 -4.61 -0.38 -0.30
CA ALA A 47 -6.04 -0.13 -0.17
C ALA A 47 -6.46 0.03 1.30
N ASP A 48 -5.90 -0.78 2.22
CA ASP A 48 -6.11 -0.61 3.66
C ASP A 48 -5.60 0.74 4.16
N ALA A 49 -4.43 1.19 3.70
CA ALA A 49 -3.87 2.48 4.08
C ALA A 49 -4.73 3.64 3.56
N LEU A 50 -5.13 3.61 2.28
CA LEU A 50 -6.00 4.62 1.67
C LEU A 50 -7.35 4.72 2.38
N ALA A 51 -7.96 3.59 2.74
CA ALA A 51 -9.23 3.56 3.45
C ALA A 51 -9.14 4.16 4.88
N ARG A 52 -7.94 4.18 5.47
CA ARG A 52 -7.68 4.71 6.81
C ARG A 52 -7.30 6.19 6.82
N VAL A 53 -7.08 6.81 5.66
CA VAL A 53 -6.84 8.26 5.57
C VAL A 53 -8.12 8.99 6.01
N PRO A 54 -8.04 9.86 7.04
CA PRO A 54 -9.19 10.64 7.48
C PRO A 54 -9.77 11.46 6.31
N PRO A 55 -11.09 11.56 6.15
CA PRO A 55 -11.72 12.28 5.04
C PRO A 55 -11.18 13.71 4.84
N GLU A 56 -10.95 14.44 5.92
CA GLU A 56 -10.41 15.80 5.96
C GLU A 56 -8.94 15.87 5.52
N SER A 57 -8.20 14.76 5.61
CA SER A 57 -6.79 14.67 5.23
C SER A 57 -6.58 14.10 3.83
N ARG A 58 -7.63 13.66 3.12
CA ARG A 58 -7.49 13.06 1.79
C ARG A 58 -6.84 14.00 0.77
N GLY A 59 -7.06 15.29 0.88
CA GLY A 59 -6.41 16.29 0.02
C GLY A 59 -4.87 16.26 0.12
N ALA A 60 -4.32 15.87 1.27
CA ALA A 60 -2.88 15.79 1.51
C ALA A 60 -2.21 14.58 0.83
N LEU A 61 -2.99 13.66 0.24
CA LEU A 61 -2.44 12.58 -0.59
C LEU A 61 -1.88 13.11 -1.91
N VAL A 62 -2.41 14.23 -2.41
CA VAL A 62 -1.96 14.83 -3.67
C VAL A 62 -0.52 15.30 -3.54
N GLY A 63 0.35 14.81 -4.41
CA GLY A 63 1.80 15.09 -4.33
C GLY A 63 2.53 14.27 -3.25
N GLY A 64 1.81 13.45 -2.49
CA GLY A 64 2.36 12.61 -1.43
C GLY A 64 3.13 11.39 -1.95
N THR A 65 3.61 10.58 -1.00
CA THR A 65 4.39 9.37 -1.28
C THR A 65 3.77 8.13 -0.62
N ALA A 66 3.61 7.05 -1.37
CA ALA A 66 3.37 5.72 -0.80
C ALA A 66 4.69 4.99 -0.58
N VAL A 67 4.90 4.46 0.62
CA VAL A 67 6.04 3.59 0.96
C VAL A 67 5.50 2.19 1.23
N VAL A 68 5.83 1.23 0.36
CA VAL A 68 5.25 -0.12 0.35
C VAL A 68 6.35 -1.18 0.44
N THR A 69 6.12 -2.30 1.12
CA THR A 69 7.17 -3.34 1.24
C THR A 69 7.32 -4.22 -0.01
N LEU A 70 6.30 -4.30 -0.85
CA LEU A 70 6.29 -5.03 -2.11
C LEU A 70 5.79 -4.08 -3.21
N GLU A 71 6.23 -4.28 -4.44
CA GLU A 71 5.70 -3.56 -5.60
C GLU A 71 4.17 -3.63 -5.65
N PRO A 72 3.47 -2.48 -5.79
CA PRO A 72 2.01 -2.49 -5.88
C PRO A 72 1.52 -3.21 -7.12
N CYS A 73 0.52 -4.07 -6.97
CA CYS A 73 0.02 -4.86 -8.09
C CYS A 73 -0.56 -3.97 -9.22
N HIS A 74 -0.27 -4.35 -10.48
CA HIS A 74 -0.75 -3.71 -11.70
C HIS A 74 -1.76 -4.56 -12.49
N HIS A 75 -2.24 -5.65 -11.92
CA HIS A 75 -3.26 -6.51 -12.54
C HIS A 75 -4.61 -6.40 -11.84
N THR A 76 -5.67 -6.70 -12.59
CA THR A 76 -7.02 -6.79 -12.05
C THR A 76 -7.29 -8.22 -11.60
N GLY A 77 -7.34 -8.43 -10.29
CA GLY A 77 -7.80 -9.66 -9.68
C GLY A 77 -9.28 -9.56 -9.27
N ARG A 78 -9.58 -9.85 -8.00
CA ARG A 78 -10.91 -9.61 -7.42
C ARG A 78 -11.21 -8.13 -7.17
N THR A 79 -10.16 -7.31 -7.03
CA THR A 79 -10.22 -5.86 -6.86
C THR A 79 -9.42 -5.17 -7.96
N PRO A 80 -9.70 -3.89 -8.26
CA PRO A 80 -8.84 -3.09 -9.14
C PRO A 80 -7.37 -3.04 -8.66
N PRO A 81 -6.41 -2.76 -9.56
CA PRO A 81 -5.00 -2.71 -9.22
C PRO A 81 -4.66 -1.67 -8.14
N CYS A 82 -3.72 -2.00 -7.25
CA CYS A 82 -3.26 -1.06 -6.22
C CYS A 82 -2.53 0.13 -6.85
N SER A 83 -1.80 -0.08 -7.94
CA SER A 83 -1.17 1.00 -8.70
C SER A 83 -2.18 2.06 -9.15
N HIS A 84 -3.37 1.65 -9.61
CA HIS A 84 -4.42 2.56 -10.05
C HIS A 84 -5.06 3.29 -8.87
N ALA A 85 -5.28 2.60 -7.75
CA ALA A 85 -5.82 3.23 -6.55
C ALA A 85 -4.88 4.31 -5.99
N LEU A 86 -3.57 4.04 -5.95
CA LEU A 86 -2.56 5.00 -5.53
C LEU A 86 -2.48 6.20 -6.49
N HIS A 87 -2.52 5.95 -7.80
CA HIS A 87 -2.54 7.01 -8.81
C HIS A 87 -3.80 7.89 -8.70
N ALA A 88 -4.98 7.26 -8.58
CA ALA A 88 -6.25 7.97 -8.43
C ALA A 88 -6.32 8.80 -7.13
N ALA A 89 -5.58 8.40 -6.09
CA ALA A 89 -5.43 9.18 -4.86
C ALA A 89 -4.54 10.42 -5.01
N GLY A 90 -3.87 10.61 -6.16
CA GLY A 90 -3.04 11.78 -6.45
C GLY A 90 -1.60 11.68 -5.92
N LEU A 91 -1.18 10.49 -5.45
CA LEU A 91 0.20 10.28 -4.99
C LEU A 91 1.17 10.46 -6.16
N ALA A 92 2.22 11.26 -5.96
CA ALA A 92 3.20 11.56 -6.98
C ALA A 92 4.36 10.57 -7.00
N ARG A 93 4.55 9.82 -5.91
CA ARG A 93 5.69 8.92 -5.74
C ARG A 93 5.30 7.63 -5.06
N VAL A 94 5.86 6.52 -5.54
CA VAL A 94 5.83 5.21 -4.88
C VAL A 94 7.26 4.79 -4.61
N VAL A 95 7.52 4.34 -3.39
CA VAL A 95 8.79 3.74 -2.97
C VAL A 95 8.49 2.33 -2.47
N HIS A 96 8.87 1.31 -3.24
CA HIS A 96 8.73 -0.09 -2.84
C HIS A 96 10.07 -0.70 -2.41
N ALA A 97 10.06 -1.71 -1.54
CA ALA A 97 11.29 -2.35 -1.06
C ALA A 97 11.83 -3.42 -2.02
N VAL A 98 10.93 -4.28 -2.51
CA VAL A 98 11.25 -5.37 -3.44
C VAL A 98 10.23 -5.38 -4.57
N ALA A 99 10.69 -5.69 -5.78
CA ALA A 99 9.82 -5.94 -6.93
C ALA A 99 8.96 -7.19 -6.69
N ASP A 100 7.77 -7.25 -7.29
CA ASP A 100 6.92 -8.44 -7.20
C ASP A 100 7.51 -9.55 -8.08
N PRO A 101 7.87 -10.73 -7.52
CA PRO A 101 8.40 -11.82 -8.32
C PRO A 101 7.35 -12.49 -9.24
N ASP A 102 6.05 -12.23 -9.03
CA ASP A 102 5.00 -12.74 -9.92
C ASP A 102 4.84 -11.81 -11.13
N PRO A 103 5.22 -12.23 -12.35
CA PRO A 103 5.13 -11.39 -13.55
C PRO A 103 3.70 -11.09 -13.98
N ARG A 104 2.71 -11.78 -13.39
CA ARG A 104 1.30 -11.45 -13.60
C ARG A 104 0.85 -10.32 -12.68
N ALA A 105 1.60 -10.08 -11.61
CA ALA A 105 1.25 -9.12 -10.58
C ALA A 105 1.88 -7.74 -10.78
N ALA A 106 3.12 -7.73 -11.27
CA ALA A 106 3.90 -6.55 -11.65
C ALA A 106 3.34 -5.82 -12.89
#